data_AF-A0A6N8HC52-F1
#
_entry.id   AF-A0A6N8HC52-F1
#
_cell.length_a   1.000
_cell.length_b   1.000
_cell.length_c   1.000
_cell.angle_alpha   90.00
_cell.angle_beta   90.00
_cell.angle_gamma   90.00
#
_symmetry.space_group_name_H-M   'P 1'
#
loop_
_entity.id
_entity.type
_entity.pdbx_description
1 polymer ?
#
loop_
_entity_poly.entity_id
_entity_poly.type
_entity_poly.pdbx_seq_one_letter_code
_entity_poly.pdbx_strand_id
1 'polypeptide(L)'
;MQDDGLLDGLTALDISDTSQLSFTYQGRVDVLLGNSSSLDYKLRLAAKILTDPDKGLSGSDRGTLDVSDQLEDGEIRGYFQPYEQPTPTPEPDPEPDPESENAENAEEPPTE
;
A
#
# COMPACT_ATOMS: atom_id res chain seq x y z
N MET A 1 -4.53 29.50 -10.74
CA MET A 1 -3.81 28.22 -10.72
C MET A 1 -4.77 27.25 -10.05
N GLN A 2 -5.05 26.10 -10.65
CA GLN A 2 -5.87 25.10 -9.98
C GLN A 2 -5.00 24.50 -8.88
N ASP A 3 -5.38 24.72 -7.63
CA ASP A 3 -4.79 24.01 -6.50
C ASP A 3 -5.26 22.56 -6.61
N ASP A 4 -4.44 21.67 -7.17
CA ASP A 4 -4.75 20.25 -7.38
C ASP A 4 -4.87 19.45 -6.05
N GLY A 5 -5.07 20.14 -4.91
CA GLY A 5 -5.20 19.57 -3.57
C GLY A 5 -3.91 18.99 -2.98
N LEU A 6 -2.80 19.00 -3.75
CA LEU A 6 -1.54 18.39 -3.33
C LEU A 6 -1.00 18.97 -2.02
N LEU A 7 -1.10 20.28 -1.85
CA LEU A 7 -0.56 20.96 -0.68
C LEU A 7 -1.33 20.66 0.61
N ASP A 8 -2.63 20.38 0.52
CA ASP A 8 -3.46 20.07 1.69
C ASP A 8 -3.05 18.77 2.38
N GLY A 9 -2.50 17.82 1.61
CA GLY A 9 -2.02 16.56 2.15
C GLY A 9 -0.52 16.51 2.37
N LEU A 10 0.26 17.55 2.10
CA LEU A 10 1.71 17.51 2.27
C LEU A 10 2.08 17.45 3.77
N THR A 11 2.70 16.36 4.22
CA THR A 11 3.07 16.18 5.63
C THR A 11 4.58 16.32 5.88
N ALA A 12 5.39 16.00 4.89
CA ALA A 12 6.85 16.17 4.97
C ALA A 12 7.40 16.47 3.58
N LEU A 13 8.50 17.21 3.52
CA LEU A 13 9.24 17.52 2.30
C LEU A 13 10.72 17.27 2.57
N ASP A 14 11.37 16.44 1.77
CA ASP A 14 12.80 16.18 1.83
C ASP A 14 13.51 16.78 0.61
N ILE A 15 14.39 17.73 0.90
CA ILE A 15 15.24 18.43 -0.06
C ILE A 15 16.73 18.32 0.31
N SER A 16 17.07 17.37 1.18
CA SER A 16 18.43 17.18 1.68
C SER A 16 19.40 16.81 0.55
N ASP A 17 18.91 16.04 -0.43
CA ASP A 17 19.59 15.75 -1.68
C ASP A 17 18.79 16.30 -2.88
N THR A 18 19.36 17.29 -3.57
CA THR A 18 18.74 17.90 -4.76
C THR A 18 18.70 16.97 -5.97
N SER A 19 19.47 15.88 -5.95
CA SER A 19 19.42 14.81 -6.95
C SER A 19 18.25 13.85 -6.69
N GLN A 20 17.70 13.85 -5.46
CA GLN A 20 16.69 12.93 -5.01
C GLN A 20 15.68 13.63 -4.09
N LEU A 21 14.94 14.56 -4.66
CA LEU A 21 13.84 15.25 -4.00
C LEU A 21 12.70 14.26 -3.74
N SER A 22 12.06 14.39 -2.59
CA SER A 22 10.87 13.61 -2.25
C SER A 22 9.96 14.35 -1.27
N PHE A 23 8.72 13.90 -1.16
CA PHE A 23 7.80 14.38 -0.13
C PHE A 23 6.86 13.28 0.33
N THR A 24 6.31 13.42 1.53
CA THR A 24 5.30 12.49 2.04
C THR A 24 3.92 13.15 1.98
N TYR A 25 2.95 12.43 1.41
CA TYR A 25 1.56 12.84 1.31
C TYR A 25 0.70 12.07 2.33
N GLN A 26 -0.01 12.83 3.17
CA GLN A 26 -0.92 12.41 4.23
C GLN A 26 -0.32 11.40 5.20
N GLY A 27 1.02 11.40 5.37
CA GLY A 27 1.74 10.43 6.18
C GLY A 27 1.63 8.97 5.70
N ARG A 28 1.22 8.75 4.45
CA ARG A 28 0.89 7.42 3.92
C ARG A 28 1.59 7.07 2.61
N VAL A 29 1.82 8.06 1.76
CA VAL A 29 2.43 7.85 0.44
C VAL A 29 3.69 8.68 0.35
N ASP A 30 4.83 8.02 0.17
CA ASP A 30 6.10 8.69 -0.15
C ASP A 30 6.16 8.93 -1.65
N VAL A 31 6.44 10.16 -2.06
CA VAL A 31 6.50 10.55 -3.47
C VAL A 31 7.94 10.87 -3.83
N LEU A 32 8.51 10.09 -4.74
CA LEU A 32 9.86 10.28 -5.24
C LEU A 32 9.84 11.16 -6.50
N LEU A 33 10.41 12.35 -6.40
CA LEU A 33 10.53 13.31 -7.50
C LEU A 33 11.88 13.18 -8.23
N GLY A 34 12.90 12.64 -7.57
CA GLY A 34 14.25 12.56 -8.12
C GLY A 34 14.87 13.95 -8.28
N ASN A 35 15.59 14.19 -9.37
CA ASN A 35 16.22 15.49 -9.59
C ASN A 35 15.20 16.59 -9.97
N SER A 36 15.65 17.84 -9.90
CA SER A 36 14.84 19.03 -10.20
C SER A 36 14.43 19.20 -11.67
N SER A 37 14.86 18.32 -12.58
CA SER A 37 14.45 18.39 -13.99
C SER A 37 12.97 18.11 -14.11
N SER A 38 12.27 18.98 -14.86
CA SER A 38 10.83 18.88 -15.08
C SER A 38 10.02 18.83 -13.78
N LEU A 39 10.53 19.43 -12.69
CA LEU A 39 9.94 19.34 -11.36
C LEU A 39 8.48 19.81 -11.31
N ASP A 40 8.14 20.90 -12.00
CA ASP A 40 6.76 21.39 -12.11
C ASP A 40 5.84 20.32 -12.74
N TYR A 41 6.31 19.64 -13.79
CA TYR A 41 5.55 18.56 -14.42
C TYR A 41 5.38 17.36 -13.49
N LYS A 42 6.46 16.95 -12.80
CA LYS A 42 6.43 15.85 -11.82
C LYS A 42 5.47 16.14 -10.67
N LEU A 43 5.45 17.38 -10.16
CA LEU A 43 4.54 17.79 -9.10
C LEU A 43 3.07 17.75 -9.56
N ARG A 44 2.77 18.22 -10.76
CA ARG A 44 1.39 18.14 -11.31
C ARG A 44 0.97 16.70 -11.58
N LEU A 45 1.88 15.86 -12.07
CA LEU A 45 1.62 14.44 -12.28
C LEU A 45 1.36 13.73 -10.95
N ALA A 46 2.19 13.97 -9.94
CA ALA A 46 1.99 13.43 -8.60
C ALA A 46 0.66 13.91 -8.01
N ALA A 47 0.35 15.20 -8.09
CA ALA A 47 -0.93 15.75 -7.65
C ALA A 47 -2.10 15.00 -8.29
N LYS A 48 -2.08 14.87 -9.62
CA LYS A 48 -3.11 14.14 -10.35
C LYS A 48 -3.22 12.69 -9.87
N ILE A 49 -2.13 11.95 -9.75
CA ILE A 49 -2.18 10.54 -9.30
C ILE A 49 -2.67 10.43 -7.85
N LEU A 50 -2.43 11.44 -7.01
CA LEU A 50 -2.82 11.42 -5.61
C LEU A 50 -4.27 11.87 -5.36
N THR A 51 -4.78 12.81 -6.16
CA THR A 51 -6.05 13.51 -5.90
C THR A 51 -7.12 13.30 -6.96
N ASP A 52 -6.81 12.61 -8.08
CA ASP A 52 -7.80 12.31 -9.10
C ASP A 52 -8.97 11.51 -8.50
N PRO A 53 -10.22 11.97 -8.67
CA PRO A 53 -11.37 11.37 -7.99
C PRO A 53 -11.72 9.97 -8.53
N ASP A 54 -11.33 9.65 -9.77
CA ASP A 54 -11.67 8.40 -10.45
C ASP A 54 -10.50 7.41 -10.45
N LYS A 55 -9.26 7.91 -10.52
CA LYS A 55 -8.03 7.13 -10.69
C LYS A 55 -6.98 7.38 -9.62
N GLY A 56 -7.27 8.24 -8.65
CA GLY A 56 -6.35 8.57 -7.58
C GLY A 56 -6.20 7.46 -6.56
N LEU A 57 -5.22 7.61 -5.68
CA LEU A 57 -4.99 6.67 -4.59
C LEU A 57 -6.06 6.80 -3.49
N SER A 58 -6.66 5.67 -3.11
CA SER A 58 -7.58 5.54 -1.98
C SER A 58 -6.92 6.04 -0.70
N GLY A 59 -7.71 6.58 0.24
CA GLY A 59 -7.20 7.04 1.54
C GLY A 59 -6.51 5.96 2.38
N SER A 60 -6.78 4.68 2.10
CA SER A 60 -6.14 3.54 2.76
C SER A 60 -4.84 3.10 2.10
N ASP A 61 -4.55 3.55 0.87
CA ASP A 61 -3.34 3.15 0.15
C ASP A 61 -2.11 3.70 0.86
N ARG A 62 -1.10 2.84 1.01
CA ARG A 62 0.21 3.20 1.55
C ARG A 62 1.28 2.62 0.64
N GLY A 63 2.30 3.41 0.36
CA GLY A 63 3.33 3.00 -0.58
C GLY A 63 4.21 4.13 -1.06
N THR A 64 4.99 3.85 -2.09
CA THR A 64 5.85 4.82 -2.76
C THR A 64 5.30 5.12 -4.14
N LEU A 65 5.08 6.39 -4.46
CA LEU A 65 4.79 6.87 -5.79
C LEU A 65 6.07 7.42 -6.42
N ASP A 66 6.61 6.72 -7.42
CA ASP A 66 7.78 7.15 -8.16
C ASP A 66 7.36 7.96 -9.40
N VAL A 67 7.77 9.23 -9.47
CA VAL A 67 7.64 10.11 -10.64
C VAL A 67 9.00 10.69 -11.05
N SER A 68 10.09 10.04 -10.62
CA SER A 68 11.45 10.52 -10.80
C SER A 68 12.01 10.23 -12.19
N ASP A 69 11.61 9.08 -12.77
CA ASP A 69 12.09 8.60 -14.04
C ASP A 69 11.47 9.35 -15.21
N GLN A 70 12.36 9.89 -16.05
CA GLN A 70 12.02 10.42 -17.35
C GLN A 70 12.52 9.46 -18.42
N LEU A 71 11.61 9.01 -19.27
CA LEU A 71 11.91 8.15 -20.42
C LEU A 71 12.71 8.92 -21.48
N GLU A 72 13.38 8.20 -22.38
CA GLU A 72 14.25 8.80 -23.42
C GLU A 72 13.50 9.72 -24.38
N ASP A 73 12.19 9.53 -24.55
CA ASP A 73 11.30 10.40 -25.34
C ASP A 73 10.85 11.66 -24.57
N GLY A 74 11.29 11.79 -23.32
CA GLY A 74 10.95 12.89 -22.43
C GLY A 74 9.65 12.67 -21.64
N GLU A 75 8.95 11.55 -21.83
CA GLU A 75 7.75 11.22 -21.07
C GLU A 75 8.09 10.86 -19.61
N ILE A 76 7.36 11.41 -18.65
CA ILE A 76 7.45 11.01 -17.24
C ILE A 76 6.20 10.21 -16.89
N ARG A 77 6.39 9.01 -16.35
CA ARG A 77 5.31 8.12 -15.90
C ARG A 77 5.40 7.91 -14.40
N GLY A 78 4.26 8.02 -13.73
CA GLY A 78 4.16 7.69 -12.32
C GLY A 78 3.94 6.19 -12.11
N TYR A 79 4.72 5.58 -11.21
CA TYR A 79 4.55 4.20 -10.80
C TYR A 79 4.32 4.11 -9.29
N PHE A 80 3.20 3.50 -8.88
CA PHE A 80 2.87 3.32 -7.48
C PHE A 80 3.22 1.91 -7.00
N GLN A 81 4.04 1.85 -5.96
CA GLN A 81 4.47 0.63 -5.27
C GLN A 81 3.78 0.56 -3.90
N PRO A 82 2.72 -0.26 -3.75
CA PRO A 82 2.09 -0.42 -2.44
C PRO A 82 3.07 -1.10 -1.47
N TYR A 83 3.05 -0.73 -0.20
CA TYR A 83 3.74 -1.51 0.83
C TYR A 83 3.03 -2.86 0.99
N GLU A 84 3.80 -3.93 1.14
CA GLU A 84 3.22 -5.24 1.45
C GLU A 84 2.51 -5.16 2.80
N GLN A 85 1.20 -5.42 2.79
CA GLN A 85 0.50 -5.66 4.05
C GLN A 85 1.00 -6.99 4.62
N PRO A 86 1.35 -7.07 5.91
CA PRO A 86 1.70 -8.34 6.51
C PRO A 86 0.53 -9.31 6.31
N THR A 87 0.83 -10.49 5.78
CA THR A 87 -0.17 -11.56 5.70
C THR A 87 -0.60 -11.90 7.13
N PRO A 88 -1.92 -12.01 7.40
CA PRO A 88 -2.37 -12.48 8.70
C PRO A 88 -1.77 -13.87 8.94
N THR A 89 -1.13 -14.06 10.11
CA THR A 89 -0.70 -15.39 10.53
C THR A 89 -1.96 -16.26 10.67
N PRO A 90 -2.02 -17.44 10.03
CA PRO A 90 -3.17 -18.33 10.20
C PRO A 90 -3.33 -18.66 11.68
N GLU A 91 -4.56 -18.61 12.18
CA GLU A 91 -4.87 -19.09 13.53
C GLU A 91 -4.46 -20.57 13.65
N PRO A 92 -3.89 -20.99 14.79
CA PRO A 92 -3.59 -22.39 15.02
C PRO A 92 -4.89 -23.21 14.93
N ASP A 93 -4.81 -24.35 14.24
CA ASP A 93 -5.92 -25.31 14.14
C ASP A 93 -6.30 -25.78 15.56
N PRO A 94 -7.61 -25.83 15.92
CA PRO A 94 -8.02 -26.33 17.22
C PRO A 94 -7.55 -27.78 17.39
N GLU A 95 -6.80 -28.06 18.47
CA GLU A 95 -6.40 -29.43 18.80
C GLU A 95 -7.63 -30.34 18.92
N PRO A 96 -7.59 -31.56 18.35
CA PRO A 96 -8.70 -32.50 18.46
C PRO A 96 -8.92 -32.88 19.92
N ASP A 97 -10.17 -32.75 20.37
CA ASP A 97 -10.61 -33.08 21.72
C ASP A 97 -10.50 -34.61 21.95
N PRO A 98 -9.76 -35.08 22.99
CA PRO A 98 -9.49 -36.50 23.20
C PRO A 98 -10.69 -37.33 23.68
N GLU A 99 -11.89 -36.75 23.89
CA GLU A 99 -12.99 -37.44 24.58
C GLU A 99 -14.02 -38.18 23.67
N SER A 100 -13.82 -38.27 22.36
CA SER A 100 -14.80 -38.94 21.46
C SER A 100 -14.64 -40.47 21.29
N GLU A 101 -13.75 -41.12 22.04
CA GLU A 101 -13.41 -42.55 21.86
C GLU A 101 -13.86 -43.42 23.05
N ASN A 102 -15.09 -43.25 23.58
CA ASN A 102 -15.61 -44.21 24.58
C ASN A 102 -17.14 -44.27 24.67
N ALA A 103 -17.82 -44.63 23.58
CA ALA A 103 -19.26 -44.91 23.62
C ALA A 103 -19.73 -45.93 22.58
N GLU A 104 -19.05 -47.08 22.41
CA GLU A 104 -19.65 -48.18 21.63
C GLU A 104 -19.22 -49.58 22.09
N ASN A 105 -19.29 -49.85 23.39
CA ASN A 105 -19.30 -51.24 23.86
C ASN A 105 -20.18 -51.38 25.11
N ALA A 106 -21.50 -51.45 24.87
CA ALA A 106 -22.47 -51.89 25.85
C ALA A 106 -23.37 -52.97 25.22
N GLU A 107 -23.05 -54.22 25.58
CA GLU A 107 -23.93 -55.38 25.79
C GLU A 107 -25.07 -55.72 24.82
N GLU A 108 -24.98 -56.92 24.24
CA GLU A 108 -26.16 -57.79 24.13
C GLU A 108 -25.87 -59.14 24.84
N PRO A 109 -26.73 -59.63 25.76
CA PRO A 109 -26.55 -60.93 26.41
C PRO A 109 -27.09 -62.07 25.51
N PRO A 110 -26.53 -63.29 25.59
CA PRO A 110 -27.08 -64.43 24.88
C PRO A 110 -28.39 -64.90 25.54
N THR A 111 -29.42 -65.14 24.72
CA THR A 111 -30.68 -65.77 25.15
C THR A 111 -30.52 -67.29 25.02
N GLU A 112 -31.05 -68.00 26.02
CA GLU A 112 -31.02 -69.46 26.28
C GLU A 112 -31.46 -70.35 25.11
#